data_AF-A0A919TVE7-F1
#
_entry.id   AF-A0A919TVE7-F1
#
_cell.length_a   1.000
_cell.length_b   1.000
_cell.length_c   1.000
_cell.angle_alpha   90.00
_cell.angle_beta   90.00
_cell.angle_gamma   90.00
#
_symmetry.space_group_name_H-M   'P 1'
#
loop_
_entity.id
_entity.type
_entity.pdbx_description
1 polymer ?
#
loop_
_entity_poly.entity_id
_entity_poly.type
_entity_poly.pdbx_seq_one_letter_code
_entity_poly.pdbx_strand_id
1 'polypeptide(L)'
;MGGEWHGLLFDNQTVGVQPALTWNFRIPIDGGPAALTVEWLPLPAAGWQDMAGAAATCDSFAEPVEACVHDGGHHRYDRIDLRITEQDGPRIRVLVTVAGDIDHHGPAELTADAWLTFTGILVQLGGTGTAGDALTRLAGFTKVDGLAEVPDPRGIAFRFAPH
;
A
#
# COMPACT_ATOMS: atom_id res chain seq x y z
N MET A 1 11.69 -8.06 -13.15
CA MET A 1 10.58 -7.10 -13.02
C MET A 1 9.95 -7.36 -11.66
N GLY A 2 9.66 -6.32 -10.89
CA GLY A 2 9.03 -6.45 -9.58
C GLY A 2 8.01 -5.32 -9.41
N GLY A 3 7.06 -5.51 -8.51
CA GLY A 3 6.13 -4.45 -8.16
C GLY A 3 6.68 -3.51 -7.10
N GLU A 4 5.82 -2.64 -6.61
CA GLU A 4 6.18 -1.64 -5.60
C GLU A 4 5.16 -1.66 -4.48
N TRP A 5 5.60 -1.29 -3.29
CA TRP A 5 4.71 -1.02 -2.18
C TRP A 5 5.19 0.18 -1.37
N HIS A 6 4.25 0.86 -0.72
CA HIS A 6 4.53 2.04 0.10
C HIS A 6 3.48 2.24 1.18
N GLY A 7 3.84 2.97 2.22
CA GLY A 7 2.93 3.39 3.27
C GLY A 7 2.26 4.73 2.95
N LEU A 8 1.07 4.93 3.49
CA LEU A 8 0.38 6.21 3.55
C LEU A 8 -0.12 6.45 4.96
N LEU A 9 0.46 7.44 5.64
CA LEU A 9 -0.04 7.92 6.92
C LEU A 9 -0.95 9.12 6.66
N PHE A 10 -2.25 8.94 6.87
CA PHE A 10 -3.26 9.92 6.52
C PHE A 10 -4.24 10.18 7.68
N ASP A 11 -4.70 11.41 7.80
CA ASP A 11 -5.85 11.79 8.63
C ASP A 11 -6.83 12.66 7.83
N ASN A 12 -8.07 12.75 8.29
CA ASN A 12 -9.02 13.71 7.75
C ASN A 12 -9.76 14.42 8.88
N GLN A 13 -9.16 15.53 9.33
CA GLN A 13 -9.68 16.33 10.45
C GLN A 13 -11.03 16.97 10.14
N THR A 14 -11.36 17.20 8.87
CA THR A 14 -12.65 17.77 8.45
C THR A 14 -13.82 16.86 8.78
N VAL A 15 -13.63 15.54 8.68
CA VAL A 15 -14.66 14.52 8.95
C VAL A 15 -14.33 13.63 10.16
N GLY A 16 -13.32 14.01 10.95
CA GLY A 16 -12.98 13.34 12.20
C GLY A 16 -12.25 11.99 12.06
N VAL A 17 -11.72 11.67 10.87
CA VAL A 17 -10.92 10.45 10.66
C VAL A 17 -9.58 10.63 11.38
N GLN A 18 -9.30 9.72 12.31
CA GLN A 18 -8.05 9.71 13.05
C GLN A 18 -6.88 9.31 12.15
N PRO A 19 -5.65 9.73 12.46
CA PRO A 19 -4.46 9.29 11.76
C PRO A 19 -4.35 7.76 11.70
N ALA A 20 -4.16 7.22 10.51
CA ALA A 20 -3.93 5.80 10.27
C ALA A 20 -2.84 5.59 9.21
N LEU A 21 -2.00 4.58 9.44
CA LEU A 21 -1.03 4.10 8.46
C LEU A 21 -1.65 2.94 7.67
N THR A 22 -1.82 3.13 6.37
CA THR A 22 -2.26 2.10 5.43
C THR A 22 -1.17 1.79 4.42
N TRP A 23 -1.33 0.68 3.69
CA TRP A 23 -0.37 0.21 2.71
C TRP A 23 -0.98 0.16 1.31
N ASN A 24 -0.18 0.56 0.33
CA ASN A 24 -0.54 0.52 -1.08
C ASN A 24 0.43 -0.40 -1.82
N PHE A 25 -0.11 -1.26 -2.66
CA PHE A 25 0.62 -2.27 -3.42
C PHE A 25 0.34 -2.06 -4.90
N ARG A 26 1.38 -2.08 -5.73
CA ARG A 26 1.28 -2.12 -7.17
C ARG A 26 1.95 -3.39 -7.67
N ILE A 27 1.15 -4.34 -8.10
CA ILE A 27 1.54 -5.71 -8.37
C ILE A 27 1.46 -5.94 -9.88
N PRO A 28 2.57 -6.28 -10.56
CA PRO A 28 2.53 -6.59 -11.99
C PRO A 28 1.70 -7.86 -12.22
N ILE A 29 0.93 -7.87 -13.29
CA ILE A 29 0.21 -9.06 -13.75
C ILE A 29 1.00 -9.65 -14.91
N ASP A 30 1.18 -10.98 -14.92
CA ASP A 30 1.94 -11.65 -15.97
C ASP A 30 1.31 -11.43 -17.36
N GLY A 31 2.16 -11.14 -18.35
CA GLY A 31 1.77 -11.10 -19.76
C GLY A 31 1.34 -9.74 -20.31
N GLY A 32 1.45 -8.63 -19.58
CA GLY A 32 1.08 -7.32 -20.11
C GLY A 32 1.57 -6.10 -19.30
N PRO A 33 1.25 -4.87 -19.76
CA PRO A 33 1.53 -3.64 -19.02
C PRO A 33 0.63 -3.44 -17.79
N ALA A 34 -0.37 -4.32 -17.63
CA ALA A 34 -1.37 -4.24 -16.58
C ALA A 34 -0.77 -4.45 -15.18
N ALA A 35 -1.37 -3.79 -14.21
CA ALA A 35 -1.02 -3.97 -12.80
C ALA A 35 -2.28 -4.01 -11.94
N LEU A 36 -2.26 -4.88 -10.94
CA LEU A 36 -3.20 -4.88 -9.83
C LEU A 36 -2.71 -3.87 -8.79
N THR A 37 -3.54 -2.89 -8.46
CA THR A 37 -3.34 -2.01 -7.32
C THR A 37 -4.23 -2.45 -6.16
N VAL A 38 -3.66 -2.51 -4.97
CA VAL A 38 -4.39 -2.69 -3.70
C VAL A 38 -4.07 -1.47 -2.85
N GLU A 39 -5.05 -0.64 -2.57
CA GLU A 39 -4.86 0.66 -1.90
C GLU A 39 -5.59 0.71 -0.57
N TRP A 40 -5.07 1.54 0.34
CA TRP A 40 -5.64 1.79 1.68
C TRP A 40 -5.69 0.55 2.60
N LEU A 41 -4.85 -0.46 2.34
CA LEU A 41 -4.87 -1.70 3.11
C LEU A 41 -4.40 -1.48 4.56
N PRO A 42 -5.28 -1.65 5.58
CA PRO A 42 -4.81 -1.67 6.95
C PRO A 42 -4.14 -3.03 7.22
N LEU A 43 -2.87 -3.00 7.65
CA LEU A 43 -2.18 -4.20 8.14
C LEU A 43 -1.68 -3.94 9.57
N PRO A 44 -2.09 -4.75 10.56
CA PRO A 44 -1.71 -4.57 11.97
C PRO A 44 -0.24 -4.93 12.28
N ALA A 45 0.63 -4.99 11.27
CA ALA A 45 2.04 -5.32 11.40
C ALA A 45 2.86 -4.17 12.01
N ALA A 46 3.95 -4.49 12.71
CA ALA A 46 4.75 -3.55 13.51
C ALA A 46 5.59 -2.53 12.69
N GLY A 47 5.35 -2.40 11.38
CA GLY A 47 5.99 -1.45 10.48
C GLY A 47 6.57 -2.10 9.22
N TRP A 48 7.09 -1.28 8.29
CA TRP A 48 7.54 -1.75 6.97
C TRP A 48 8.66 -2.82 7.03
N GLN A 49 9.38 -2.92 8.15
CA GLN A 49 10.46 -3.90 8.35
C GLN A 49 9.98 -5.26 8.87
N ASP A 50 8.70 -5.42 9.17
CA ASP A 50 8.15 -6.61 9.83
C ASP A 50 6.77 -6.98 9.27
N MET A 51 6.71 -7.21 7.96
CA MET A 51 5.50 -7.48 7.20
C MET A 51 5.27 -8.96 6.90
N ALA A 52 6.31 -9.80 6.98
CA ALA A 52 6.19 -11.24 6.71
C ALA A 52 5.15 -11.90 7.64
N GLY A 53 4.24 -12.68 7.05
CA GLY A 53 3.13 -13.30 7.77
C GLY A 53 1.89 -12.41 7.94
N ALA A 54 1.96 -11.12 7.58
CA ALA A 54 0.77 -10.28 7.57
C ALA A 54 -0.20 -10.72 6.46
N ALA A 55 -1.48 -10.64 6.77
CA ALA A 55 -2.55 -10.98 5.84
C ALA A 55 -3.75 -10.06 6.05
N ALA A 56 -4.54 -9.88 5.00
CA ALA A 56 -5.79 -9.15 5.03
C ALA A 56 -6.78 -9.76 4.07
N THR A 57 -8.05 -9.75 4.48
CA THR A 57 -9.17 -10.13 3.63
C THR A 57 -10.18 -9.00 3.62
N CYS A 58 -10.76 -8.74 2.46
CA CYS A 58 -11.82 -7.76 2.25
C CYS A 58 -12.92 -8.43 1.44
N ASP A 59 -14.18 -8.25 1.83
CA ASP A 59 -15.35 -8.81 1.15
C ASP A 59 -16.24 -7.77 0.46
N SER A 60 -15.85 -6.50 0.54
CA SER A 60 -16.48 -5.39 -0.17
C SER A 60 -15.47 -4.39 -0.75
N PHE A 61 -15.74 -3.84 -1.92
CA PHE A 61 -14.93 -2.76 -2.48
C PHE A 61 -15.04 -1.45 -1.68
N ALA A 62 -13.90 -0.76 -1.53
CA ALA A 62 -13.73 0.55 -0.88
C ALA A 62 -13.97 0.58 0.65
N GLU A 63 -14.18 -0.57 1.29
CA GLU A 63 -14.34 -0.68 2.74
C GLU A 63 -13.49 -1.83 3.31
N PRO A 64 -12.27 -1.60 3.83
CA PRO A 64 -11.48 -0.37 3.82
C PRO A 64 -10.52 -0.27 2.61
N VAL A 65 -10.56 -1.24 1.69
CA VAL A 65 -9.52 -1.45 0.68
C VAL A 65 -10.10 -1.29 -0.72
N GLU A 66 -9.33 -0.69 -1.62
CA GLU A 66 -9.65 -0.67 -3.04
C GLU A 66 -8.72 -1.60 -3.82
N ALA A 67 -9.29 -2.54 -4.57
CA ALA A 67 -8.54 -3.39 -5.51
C ALA A 67 -8.97 -3.09 -6.94
N CYS A 68 -7.99 -2.71 -7.78
CA CYS A 68 -8.22 -2.35 -9.16
C CYS A 68 -7.16 -2.97 -10.09
N VAL A 69 -7.56 -3.49 -11.23
CA VAL A 69 -6.64 -3.78 -12.34
C VAL A 69 -6.66 -2.59 -13.30
N HIS A 70 -5.46 -2.16 -13.72
CA HIS A 70 -5.29 -1.10 -14.70
C HIS A 70 -4.91 -1.69 -16.06
N ASP A 71 -5.89 -1.90 -16.93
CA ASP A 71 -5.70 -2.38 -18.31
C ASP A 71 -6.70 -1.69 -19.25
N GLY A 72 -6.26 -0.62 -19.93
CA GLY A 72 -7.13 0.22 -20.77
C GLY A 72 -8.26 0.94 -20.02
N GLY A 73 -8.33 0.80 -18.70
CA GLY A 73 -9.37 1.30 -17.79
C GLY A 73 -9.13 0.78 -16.37
N HIS A 74 -10.01 1.16 -15.43
CA HIS A 74 -9.98 0.69 -14.04
C HIS A 74 -11.01 -0.43 -13.89
N HIS A 75 -10.57 -1.62 -13.51
CA HIS A 75 -11.44 -2.79 -13.28
C HIS A 75 -11.44 -3.10 -11.78
N ARG A 76 -12.56 -2.85 -11.11
CA ARG A 76 -12.69 -2.92 -9.65
C ARG A 76 -13.14 -4.31 -9.21
N TYR A 77 -12.58 -4.76 -8.08
CA TYR A 77 -12.90 -6.05 -7.49
C TYR A 77 -13.48 -5.88 -6.09
N ASP A 78 -14.52 -6.65 -5.82
CA ASP A 78 -15.25 -6.63 -4.55
C ASP A 78 -14.49 -7.31 -3.41
N ARG A 79 -13.73 -8.37 -3.72
CA ARG A 79 -13.09 -9.23 -2.73
C ARG A 79 -11.58 -9.30 -2.91
N ILE A 80 -10.86 -9.40 -1.80
CA ILE A 80 -9.40 -9.49 -1.72
C ILE A 80 -9.01 -10.53 -0.66
N ASP A 81 -8.09 -11.44 -0.98
CA ASP A 81 -7.27 -12.20 -0.02
C ASP A 81 -5.81 -11.86 -0.35
N LEU A 82 -5.13 -11.13 0.54
CA LEU A 82 -3.73 -10.75 0.40
C LEU A 82 -2.92 -11.34 1.55
N ARG A 83 -1.78 -11.94 1.20
CA ARG A 83 -0.81 -12.48 2.15
C ARG A 83 0.59 -12.04 1.80
N ILE A 84 1.35 -11.64 2.81
CA ILE A 84 2.78 -11.38 2.69
C ILE A 84 3.51 -12.64 3.14
N THR A 85 4.04 -13.39 2.18
CA THR A 85 4.57 -14.74 2.44
C THR A 85 6.03 -14.72 2.89
N GLU A 86 6.80 -13.75 2.40
CA GLU A 86 8.24 -13.64 2.66
C GLU A 86 8.65 -12.15 2.72
N GLN A 87 9.72 -11.85 3.45
CA GLN A 87 10.36 -10.54 3.46
C GLN A 87 11.89 -10.68 3.40
N ASP A 88 12.50 -9.91 2.51
CA ASP A 88 13.95 -9.79 2.29
C ASP A 88 14.33 -8.30 2.30
N GLY A 89 14.64 -7.79 3.50
CA GLY A 89 14.91 -6.37 3.73
C GLY A 89 13.72 -5.48 3.32
N PRO A 90 13.91 -4.53 2.37
CA PRO A 90 12.84 -3.68 1.86
C PRO A 90 11.92 -4.41 0.86
N ARG A 91 12.19 -5.67 0.52
CA ARG A 91 11.37 -6.41 -0.44
C ARG A 91 10.44 -7.36 0.29
N ILE A 92 9.21 -7.46 -0.19
CA ILE A 92 8.23 -8.44 0.28
C ILE A 92 7.75 -9.30 -0.87
N ARG A 93 7.42 -10.56 -0.60
CA ARG A 93 6.68 -11.40 -1.53
C ARG A 93 5.21 -11.40 -1.13
N VAL A 94 4.35 -11.04 -2.07
CA VAL A 94 2.90 -11.04 -1.86
C VAL A 94 2.25 -12.10 -2.72
N LEU A 95 1.26 -12.78 -2.15
CA LEU A 95 0.27 -13.55 -2.86
C LEU A 95 -1.07 -12.84 -2.67
N VAL A 96 -1.70 -12.44 -3.76
CA VAL A 96 -3.00 -11.78 -3.74
C VAL A 96 -3.96 -12.48 -4.68
N THR A 97 -5.19 -12.67 -4.21
CA THR A 97 -6.33 -13.07 -5.03
C THR A 97 -7.40 -12.00 -4.92
N VAL A 98 -7.91 -11.54 -6.06
CA VAL A 98 -9.04 -10.62 -6.14
C VAL A 98 -10.19 -11.26 -6.90
N ALA A 99 -11.43 -11.00 -6.49
CA ALA A 99 -12.60 -11.60 -7.11
C ALA A 99 -13.82 -10.69 -7.04
N GLY A 100 -14.84 -11.01 -7.84
CA GLY A 100 -16.07 -10.20 -7.91
C GLY A 100 -15.83 -8.92 -8.71
N ASP A 101 -15.51 -9.09 -10.00
CA ASP A 101 -15.39 -7.97 -10.95
C ASP A 101 -16.72 -7.20 -11.04
N ILE A 102 -16.69 -5.98 -10.50
CA ILE A 102 -17.83 -5.06 -10.41
C ILE A 102 -18.14 -4.46 -11.76
N ASP A 103 -17.11 -4.26 -12.57
CA ASP A 103 -17.23 -3.55 -13.84
C ASP A 103 -17.60 -4.53 -14.98
N HIS A 104 -17.36 -5.83 -14.80
CA HIS A 104 -17.61 -6.88 -15.81
C HIS A 104 -16.75 -6.74 -17.07
N HIS A 105 -15.56 -6.18 -16.91
CA HIS A 105 -14.60 -5.93 -17.98
C HIS A 105 -13.35 -6.83 -17.86
N GLY A 106 -13.15 -7.51 -16.74
CA GLY A 106 -12.00 -8.37 -16.44
C GLY A 106 -12.39 -9.82 -16.15
N PRO A 107 -11.43 -10.65 -15.70
CA PRO A 107 -11.71 -11.98 -15.21
C PRO A 107 -12.51 -11.92 -13.89
N ALA A 108 -13.39 -12.90 -13.67
CA ALA A 108 -14.18 -12.97 -12.42
C ALA A 108 -13.32 -13.14 -11.15
N GLU A 109 -12.12 -13.71 -11.32
CA GLU A 109 -11.10 -13.90 -10.30
C GLU A 109 -9.71 -13.78 -10.94
N LEU A 110 -8.77 -13.16 -10.23
CA LEU A 110 -7.38 -12.99 -10.62
C LEU A 110 -6.49 -13.30 -9.41
N THR A 111 -5.39 -14.02 -9.64
CA THR A 111 -4.35 -14.25 -8.63
C THR A 111 -3.00 -13.76 -9.15
N ALA A 112 -2.22 -13.10 -8.28
CA ALA A 112 -0.87 -12.65 -8.55
C ALA A 112 0.09 -13.02 -7.40
N ASP A 113 1.28 -13.49 -7.75
CA ASP A 113 2.40 -13.77 -6.83
C ASP A 113 3.62 -12.99 -7.31
N ALA A 114 4.06 -12.02 -6.52
CA ALA A 114 5.17 -11.16 -6.92
C ALA A 114 6.00 -10.66 -5.75
N TRP A 115 7.29 -10.47 -6.04
CA TRP A 115 8.14 -9.64 -5.19
C TRP A 115 7.89 -8.16 -5.46
N LEU A 116 7.73 -7.41 -4.39
CA LEU A 116 7.54 -5.96 -4.38
C LEU A 116 8.68 -5.28 -3.63
N THR A 117 9.08 -4.10 -4.11
CA THR A 117 10.11 -3.29 -3.46
C THR A 117 9.47 -2.13 -2.68
N PHE A 118 9.90 -1.95 -1.44
CA PHE A 118 9.46 -0.85 -0.60
C PHE A 118 10.02 0.45 -1.14
N THR A 119 9.16 1.42 -1.37
CA THR A 119 9.58 2.70 -1.95
C THR A 119 9.54 3.84 -0.95
N GLY A 120 8.88 3.69 0.20
CA GLY A 120 8.79 4.72 1.24
C GLY A 120 7.40 4.88 1.85
N ILE A 121 7.20 6.03 2.50
CA ILE A 121 5.95 6.40 3.17
C ILE A 121 5.61 7.85 2.85
N LEU A 122 4.37 8.07 2.40
CA LEU A 122 3.80 9.41 2.25
C LEU A 122 3.06 9.80 3.53
N VAL A 123 3.28 11.02 4.03
CA VAL A 123 2.62 11.55 5.23
C VAL A 123 1.73 12.72 4.84
N GLN A 124 0.44 12.57 5.08
CA GLN A 124 -0.62 13.54 4.82
C GLN A 124 -1.45 13.74 6.10
N LEU A 125 -0.88 14.49 7.04
CA LEU A 125 -1.49 14.76 8.34
C LEU A 125 -1.78 16.26 8.52
N GLY A 126 -2.98 16.59 8.96
CA GLY A 126 -3.36 17.94 9.34
C GLY A 126 -2.49 18.50 10.48
N GLY A 127 -2.05 19.75 10.35
CA GLY A 127 -1.20 20.42 11.34
C GLY A 127 0.28 20.03 11.29
N THR A 128 0.71 19.30 10.27
CA THR A 128 2.13 18.93 10.09
C THR A 128 2.76 19.85 9.05
N GLY A 129 3.53 20.84 9.51
CA GLY A 129 4.11 21.88 8.64
C GLY A 129 5.55 21.60 8.19
N THR A 130 6.23 20.64 8.82
CA THR A 130 7.65 20.34 8.57
C THR A 130 7.90 18.84 8.48
N ALA A 131 8.98 18.45 7.79
CA ALA A 131 9.39 17.06 7.70
C ALA A 131 9.80 16.47 9.07
N GLY A 132 10.39 17.26 9.96
CA GLY A 132 10.71 16.82 11.32
C GLY A 132 9.47 16.45 12.14
N ASP A 133 8.41 17.26 12.05
CA ASP A 133 7.13 16.97 12.70
C ASP A 133 6.49 15.72 12.09
N ALA A 134 6.52 15.60 10.76
CA ALA A 134 5.98 14.44 10.05
C ALA A 134 6.70 13.14 10.41
N LEU A 135 8.03 13.17 10.50
CA LEU A 135 8.84 12.03 10.90
C LEU A 135 8.55 11.62 12.35
N THR A 136 8.43 12.60 13.24
CA THR A 136 8.07 12.36 14.66
C THR A 136 6.69 11.71 14.78
N ARG A 137 5.71 12.21 14.01
CA ARG A 137 4.37 11.62 13.95
C ARG A 137 4.41 10.20 13.39
N LEU A 138 5.14 9.99 12.28
CA LEU A 138 5.28 8.70 11.63
C LEU A 138 5.93 7.64 12.53
N ALA A 139 6.90 8.03 13.36
CA ALA A 139 7.56 7.15 14.32
C ALA A 139 6.59 6.55 15.36
N GLY A 140 5.40 7.15 15.55
CA GLY A 140 4.33 6.56 16.37
C GLY A 140 3.57 5.41 15.71
N PHE A 141 3.74 5.19 14.39
CA PHE A 141 3.04 4.19 13.59
C PHE A 141 3.97 3.10 13.05
N THR A 142 5.25 3.41 12.81
CA THR A 142 6.22 2.48 12.23
C THR A 142 7.65 2.91 12.55
N LYS A 143 8.60 1.99 12.41
CA LYS A 143 10.03 2.31 12.37
C LYS A 143 10.34 3.23 11.18
N VAL A 144 11.21 4.20 11.42
CA VAL A 144 11.61 5.23 10.45
C VAL A 144 13.06 5.12 10.01
N ASP A 145 13.80 4.13 10.51
CA ASP A 145 15.18 3.88 10.11
C ASP A 145 15.28 3.67 8.60
N GLY A 146 16.29 4.25 7.93
CA GLY A 146 16.46 4.13 6.48
C GLY A 146 15.43 4.90 5.64
N LEU A 147 14.64 5.79 6.25
CA LEU A 147 13.78 6.73 5.54
C LEU A 147 14.46 8.11 5.43
N ALA A 148 14.44 8.69 4.23
CA ALA A 148 14.93 10.05 3.97
C ALA A 148 13.83 10.89 3.34
N GLU A 149 13.72 12.15 3.77
CA GLU A 149 12.80 13.12 3.16
C GLU A 149 13.14 13.30 1.68
N VAL A 150 12.11 13.35 0.83
CA VAL A 150 12.23 13.78 -0.56
C VAL A 150 11.17 14.83 -0.89
N PRO A 151 11.44 15.74 -1.84
CA PRO A 151 10.40 16.61 -2.38
C PRO A 151 9.28 15.78 -3.05
N ASP A 152 8.04 16.01 -2.65
CA ASP A 152 6.85 15.45 -3.30
C ASP A 152 5.71 16.50 -3.32
N PRO A 153 5.06 16.74 -4.47
CA PRO A 153 4.00 17.74 -4.57
C PRO A 153 2.72 17.37 -3.81
N ARG A 154 2.57 16.12 -3.35
CA ARG A 154 1.36 15.60 -2.69
C ARG A 154 1.41 15.71 -1.17
N GLY A 155 2.55 16.09 -0.59
CA GLY A 155 2.74 16.16 0.86
C GLY A 155 4.19 15.94 1.26
N ILE A 156 4.42 15.58 2.52
CA ILE A 156 5.75 15.24 3.01
C ILE A 156 5.98 13.76 2.73
N ALA A 157 6.96 13.45 1.87
CA ALA A 157 7.27 12.09 1.50
C ALA A 157 8.64 11.67 2.06
N PHE A 158 8.69 10.44 2.57
CA PHE A 158 9.92 9.79 2.96
C PHE A 158 10.17 8.60 2.04
N ARG A 159 11.31 8.57 1.34
CA ARG A 159 11.71 7.43 0.51
C ARG A 159 12.66 6.53 1.28
N PHE A 160 12.65 5.25 0.92
CA PHE A 160 13.68 4.34 1.40
C PHE A 160 15.04 4.75 0.81
N ALA A 161 16.01 4.99 1.69
CA ALA A 161 17.39 5.31 1.38
C ALA A 161 18.30 4.33 2.15
N PRO A 162 18.81 3.27 1.50
CA PRO A 162 19.69 2.33 2.17
C PRO A 162 20.97 3.06 2.58
N HIS A 163 21.32 2.95 3.87
CA HIS A 163 22.60 3.41 4.41
C HIS A 163 23.72 2.42 4.10
#